data_AF-A0A5K1CRX1-F1
#
_entry.id   AF-A0A5K1CRX1-F1
#
_cell.length_a   1.000
_cell.length_b   1.000
_cell.length_c   1.000
_cell.angle_alpha   90.00
_cell.angle_beta   90.00
_cell.angle_gamma   90.00
#
_symmetry.space_group_name_H-M   'P 1'
#
loop_
_entity.id
_entity.type
_entity.pdbx_description
1 polymer ?
#
loop_
_entity_poly.entity_id
_entity_poly.type
_entity_poly.pdbx_seq_one_letter_code
_entity_poly.pdbx_strand_id
1 'polypeptide(L)'
;MASCPTVYSVSTTPTKTYLGFHQTIHRHESHVFFYSSTRRTRRFSGISEISCSAEEAKTVVIGLAADSGCGKSTFMRRLTSVFGGTAEPPKGGNPDSNTLISDTTTVICLDDYHSLDRTGRKEKGVTALDPRANNFDLMYEQVKKLKEGTPVEKPIYNHVTGLLDPPELIQPPKILVIEGLHP
;
A
#
# COMPACT_ATOMS: atom_id res chain seq x y z
N MET A 1 47.88 15.96 22.30
CA MET A 1 47.21 14.78 22.87
C MET A 1 45.95 15.27 23.57
N ALA A 2 44.82 15.27 22.88
CA ALA A 2 43.57 15.88 23.36
C ALA A 2 42.51 14.79 23.56
N SER A 3 41.90 14.84 24.73
CA SER A 3 40.92 13.92 25.30
C SER A 3 39.54 14.06 24.66
N CYS A 4 38.87 12.92 24.49
CA CYS A 4 37.56 12.76 23.85
C CYS A 4 36.43 13.16 24.83
N PRO A 5 35.41 13.96 24.42
CA PRO A 5 34.25 14.22 25.25
C PRO A 5 33.30 13.01 25.26
N THR A 6 32.96 12.54 26.46
CA THR A 6 32.04 11.43 26.70
C THR A 6 30.59 11.90 26.51
N VAL A 7 29.85 11.27 25.60
CA VAL A 7 28.40 11.43 25.45
C VAL A 7 27.71 10.38 26.32
N TYR A 8 26.86 10.80 27.25
CA TYR A 8 25.96 9.89 27.94
C TYR A 8 24.66 9.79 27.15
N SER A 9 24.45 8.66 26.47
CA SER A 9 23.09 8.22 26.14
C SER A 9 22.61 7.34 27.28
N VAL A 10 21.47 7.70 27.87
CA VAL A 10 20.72 6.75 28.70
C VAL A 10 19.71 6.12 27.78
N SER A 11 20.10 5.02 27.14
CA SER A 11 19.15 4.08 26.57
C SER A 11 18.67 3.19 27.71
N THR A 12 17.44 3.40 28.16
CA THR A 12 16.75 2.35 28.93
C THR A 12 16.44 1.22 27.97
N THR A 13 17.27 0.17 27.99
CA THR A 13 16.96 -1.09 27.32
C THR A 13 15.75 -1.73 28.02
N PRO A 14 14.70 -2.14 27.30
CA PRO A 14 13.66 -2.95 27.91
C PRO A 14 14.16 -4.39 27.99
N THR A 15 14.20 -4.93 29.20
CA THR A 15 14.42 -6.34 29.47
C THR A 15 13.33 -7.15 28.76
N LYS A 16 13.72 -8.08 27.87
CA LYS A 16 12.82 -9.09 27.33
C LYS A 16 12.46 -10.06 28.45
N THR A 17 11.26 -9.95 28.99
CA THR A 17 10.65 -11.01 29.80
C THR A 17 9.77 -11.84 28.87
N TYR A 18 10.13 -13.10 28.67
CA TYR A 18 9.32 -14.05 27.92
C TYR A 18 8.20 -14.55 28.86
N LEU A 19 6.99 -14.04 28.69
CA LEU A 19 5.78 -14.66 29.22
C LEU A 19 4.64 -14.36 28.25
N GLY A 20 3.91 -15.42 27.90
CA GLY A 20 2.93 -15.46 26.83
C GLY A 20 1.69 -14.58 27.06
N PHE A 21 0.87 -14.60 26.01
CA PHE A 21 -0.39 -13.88 25.76
C PHE A 21 -0.25 -12.57 24.97
N HIS A 22 -0.80 -12.65 23.75
CA HIS A 22 -0.75 -11.69 22.67
C HIS A 22 -1.84 -10.62 22.88
N GLN A 23 -1.46 -9.43 23.32
CA GLN A 23 -2.30 -8.23 23.21
C GLN A 23 -1.42 -7.01 22.96
N THR A 24 -1.40 -6.55 21.71
CA THR A 24 -0.57 -5.42 21.27
C THR A 24 -1.25 -4.11 21.70
N ILE A 25 -0.75 -3.51 22.78
CA ILE A 25 -1.11 -2.15 23.20
C ILE A 25 -0.31 -1.16 22.35
N HIS A 26 -0.99 -0.40 21.49
CA HIS A 26 -0.38 0.74 20.80
C HIS A 26 -0.03 1.83 21.82
N ARG A 27 1.26 2.00 22.11
CA ARG A 27 1.77 3.12 22.92
C ARG A 27 1.97 4.34 22.03
N HIS A 28 1.26 5.42 22.35
CA HIS A 28 1.54 6.76 21.84
C HIS A 28 2.87 7.24 22.46
N GLU A 29 3.94 7.34 21.68
CA GLU A 29 5.15 8.04 22.13
C GLU A 29 4.97 9.54 21.91
N SER A 30 4.92 10.28 23.02
CA SER A 30 4.88 11.74 23.03
C SER A 30 6.30 12.24 23.27
N HIS A 31 6.96 12.79 22.26
CA HIS A 31 8.27 13.43 22.46
C HIS A 31 8.08 14.91 22.82
N VAL A 32 8.23 15.23 24.10
CA VAL A 32 8.25 16.62 24.60
C VAL A 32 9.69 17.14 24.52
N PHE A 33 9.89 18.24 23.78
CA PHE A 33 11.19 18.93 23.71
C PHE A 33 11.18 20.18 24.60
N PHE A 34 12.08 20.23 25.59
CA PHE A 34 12.36 21.45 26.35
C PHE A 34 13.55 22.20 25.73
N TYR A 35 13.36 23.47 25.38
CA TYR A 35 14.48 24.36 25.04
C TYR A 35 14.76 25.32 26.20
N SER A 36 15.96 25.21 26.78
CA SER A 36 16.54 26.26 27.62
C SER A 36 17.53 27.05 26.76
N SER A 37 17.12 28.25 26.34
CA SER A 37 18.03 29.23 25.74
C SER A 37 18.67 30.04 26.87
N THR A 38 19.97 29.83 27.11
CA THR A 38 20.83 30.88 27.69
C THR A 38 21.97 31.13 26.72
N ARG A 39 21.93 32.30 26.08
CA ARG A 39 22.92 32.75 25.09
C ARG A 39 24.33 32.75 25.71
N ARG A 40 25.29 32.10 25.03
CA ARG A 40 26.66 32.60 24.93
C ARG A 40 27.26 32.29 23.57
N THR A 41 27.77 33.36 22.98
CA THR A 41 28.35 33.53 21.64
C THR A 41 29.48 32.54 21.33
N ARG A 42 29.37 31.79 20.23
CA ARG A 42 30.48 31.44 19.33
C ARG A 42 29.91 31.20 17.93
N ARG A 43 30.39 31.97 16.95
CA ARG A 43 30.12 31.74 15.52
C ARG A 43 30.72 30.39 15.17
N PHE A 44 29.88 29.39 14.90
CA PHE A 44 30.31 28.13 14.32
C PHE A 44 29.64 28.04 12.95
N SER A 45 30.44 28.14 11.89
CA SER A 45 30.03 27.90 10.50
C SER A 45 29.91 26.41 10.23
N GLY A 46 29.18 25.69 11.08
CA GLY A 46 28.86 24.29 10.86
C GLY A 46 27.55 24.23 10.11
N ILE A 47 27.58 23.78 8.87
CA ILE A 47 26.38 23.31 8.18
C ILE A 47 25.86 22.15 9.02
N SER A 48 24.81 22.39 9.81
CA SER A 48 24.09 21.32 10.49
C SER A 48 23.22 20.62 9.46
N GLU A 49 23.71 19.50 8.93
CA GLU A 49 22.91 18.63 8.08
C GLU A 49 21.86 17.94 8.94
N ILE A 50 20.60 18.28 8.72
CA ILE A 50 19.44 17.59 9.29
C ILE A 50 19.10 16.48 8.29
N SER A 51 19.49 15.24 8.59
CA SER A 51 19.02 14.09 7.83
C SER A 51 17.76 13.52 8.50
N CYS A 52 16.64 13.63 7.80
CA CYS A 52 15.44 12.88 8.12
C CYS A 52 15.61 11.49 7.51
N SER A 53 15.76 10.45 8.34
CA SER A 53 15.54 9.07 7.88
C SER A 53 14.05 8.91 7.67
N ALA A 54 13.60 8.95 6.42
CA ALA A 54 12.28 8.44 6.09
C ALA A 54 12.24 6.98 6.56
N GLU A 55 11.31 6.62 7.45
CA GLU A 55 10.86 5.23 7.54
C GLU A 55 10.63 4.73 6.10
N GLU A 56 10.99 3.47 5.81
CA GLU A 56 10.65 2.81 4.55
C GLU A 56 9.25 3.23 4.13
N ALA A 57 9.12 3.83 2.94
CA ALA A 57 7.90 4.48 2.51
C ALA A 57 6.76 3.46 2.48
N LYS A 58 5.92 3.47 3.52
CA LYS A 58 4.77 2.57 3.66
C LYS A 58 3.76 2.89 2.55
N THR A 59 3.30 1.85 1.86
CA THR A 59 2.26 1.95 0.84
C THR A 59 0.99 2.60 1.39
N VAL A 60 0.49 3.62 0.72
CA VAL A 60 -0.84 4.22 0.99
C VAL A 60 -1.88 3.48 0.16
N VAL A 61 -2.97 3.04 0.78
CA VAL A 61 -4.08 2.36 0.08
C VAL A 61 -5.29 3.28 -0.04
N ILE A 62 -5.82 3.43 -1.24
CA ILE A 62 -7.00 4.23 -1.58
C ILE A 62 -8.06 3.30 -2.20
N GLY A 63 -9.28 3.34 -1.67
CA GLY A 63 -10.43 2.63 -2.25
C GLY A 63 -11.27 3.54 -3.15
N LEU A 64 -11.62 3.08 -4.34
CA LEU A 64 -12.53 3.75 -5.26
C LEU A 64 -13.73 2.84 -5.58
N ALA A 65 -14.87 3.14 -4.97
CA ALA A 65 -16.13 2.45 -5.26
C ALA A 65 -16.80 3.08 -6.48
N ALA A 66 -16.97 2.32 -7.56
CA ALA A 66 -17.53 2.80 -8.81
C ALA A 66 -18.13 1.66 -9.64
N ASP A 67 -19.31 1.88 -10.22
CA ASP A 67 -19.94 0.94 -11.14
C ASP A 67 -19.39 1.09 -12.57
N SER A 68 -19.59 0.07 -13.39
CA SER A 68 -19.31 0.13 -14.82
C SER A 68 -20.08 1.26 -15.49
N GLY A 69 -19.40 2.02 -16.36
CA GLY A 69 -20.02 3.14 -17.10
C GLY A 69 -20.21 4.43 -16.30
N CYS A 70 -19.91 4.49 -15.00
CA CYS A 70 -20.09 5.72 -14.19
C CYS A 70 -18.94 6.73 -14.32
N GLY A 71 -17.97 6.50 -15.21
CA GLY A 71 -16.79 7.37 -15.39
C GLY A 71 -15.56 6.98 -14.58
N LYS A 72 -15.49 5.75 -14.05
CA LYS A 72 -14.35 5.20 -13.29
C LYS A 72 -13.00 5.45 -13.97
N SER A 73 -12.86 5.09 -15.25
CA SER A 73 -11.61 5.31 -16.00
C SER A 73 -11.25 6.79 -16.16
N THR A 74 -12.24 7.68 -16.30
CA THR A 74 -12.01 9.12 -16.37
C THR A 74 -11.52 9.68 -15.04
N PHE A 75 -12.14 9.23 -13.94
CA PHE A 75 -11.72 9.58 -12.59
C PHE A 75 -10.29 9.09 -12.32
N MET A 76 -9.99 7.83 -12.63
CA MET A 76 -8.68 7.23 -12.43
C MET A 76 -7.58 7.95 -13.22
N ARG A 77 -7.80 8.29 -14.49
CA ARG A 77 -6.84 9.08 -15.28
C ARG A 77 -6.52 10.43 -14.66
N ARG A 78 -7.52 11.11 -14.08
CA ARG A 78 -7.31 12.39 -13.38
C ARG A 78 -6.55 12.19 -12.08
N LEU A 79 -6.87 11.14 -11.34
CA LEU A 79 -6.20 10.79 -10.09
C LEU A 79 -4.71 10.45 -10.33
N THR A 80 -4.40 9.60 -11.31
CA THR A 80 -3.01 9.25 -11.65
C THR A 80 -2.25 10.46 -12.21
N SER A 81 -2.91 11.33 -12.99
CA SER A 81 -2.31 12.58 -13.46
C SER A 81 -1.91 13.52 -12.32
N VAL A 82 -2.58 13.46 -11.17
CA VAL A 82 -2.21 14.25 -9.97
C VAL A 82 -1.05 13.59 -9.21
N PHE A 83 -1.05 12.26 -9.11
CA PHE A 83 -0.01 11.52 -8.38
C PHE A 83 1.30 11.31 -9.15
N GLY A 84 1.33 11.71 -10.42
CA GLY A 84 2.49 11.57 -11.29
C GLY A 84 2.39 10.33 -12.16
N GLY A 85 2.57 10.54 -13.47
CA GLY A 85 2.71 9.49 -14.46
C GLY A 85 1.48 9.20 -15.32
N THR A 86 1.75 8.53 -16.44
CA THR A 86 0.76 7.83 -17.25
C THR A 86 0.72 6.39 -16.76
N ALA A 87 -0.44 5.93 -16.31
CA ALA A 87 -0.59 4.55 -15.87
C ALA A 87 -0.75 3.63 -17.10
N GLU A 88 0.11 2.62 -17.22
CA GLU A 88 0.16 1.68 -18.34
C GLU A 88 -0.04 0.24 -17.85
N PRO A 89 -0.57 -0.67 -18.68
CA PRO A 89 -0.59 -2.10 -18.36
C PRO A 89 0.82 -2.67 -18.12
N PRO A 90 0.95 -3.77 -17.34
CA PRO A 90 2.23 -4.41 -17.09
C PRO A 90 2.90 -4.88 -18.39
N LYS A 91 4.14 -4.45 -18.61
CA LYS A 91 4.90 -4.77 -19.84
C LYS A 91 5.27 -6.24 -19.88
N GLY A 92 4.90 -6.92 -20.97
CA GLY A 92 5.20 -8.34 -21.18
C GLY A 92 4.34 -9.30 -20.36
N GLY A 93 3.28 -8.80 -19.70
CA GLY A 93 2.29 -9.61 -19.00
C GLY A 93 1.12 -10.04 -19.89
N ASN A 94 0.05 -10.52 -19.26
CA ASN A 94 -1.21 -10.82 -19.94
C ASN A 94 -1.77 -9.53 -20.58
N PRO A 95 -2.08 -9.52 -21.90
CA PRO A 95 -2.64 -8.35 -22.57
C PRO A 95 -4.01 -7.92 -22.03
N ASP A 96 -4.73 -8.85 -21.37
CA ASP A 96 -6.03 -8.62 -20.76
C ASP A 96 -5.94 -8.32 -19.26
N SER A 97 -4.73 -8.01 -18.74
CA SER A 97 -4.55 -7.56 -17.36
C SER A 97 -5.30 -6.25 -17.10
N ASN A 98 -5.99 -6.18 -15.95
CA ASN A 98 -6.70 -4.99 -15.51
C ASN A 98 -5.83 -4.04 -14.68
N THR A 99 -4.58 -4.41 -14.44
CA THR A 99 -3.66 -3.62 -13.62
C THR A 99 -3.11 -2.47 -14.43
N LEU A 100 -3.08 -1.27 -13.84
CA LEU A 100 -2.37 -0.12 -14.39
C LEU A 100 -1.25 0.30 -13.44
N ILE A 101 -0.06 0.50 -13.99
CA ILE A 101 1.16 0.80 -13.25
C ILE A 101 1.70 2.15 -13.73
N SER A 102 1.93 3.07 -12.79
CA SER A 102 2.75 4.26 -12.97
C SER A 102 4.00 4.21 -12.09
N ASP A 103 4.82 5.25 -12.16
CA ASP A 103 6.00 5.43 -11.31
C ASP A 103 5.68 5.52 -9.80
N THR A 104 4.48 6.00 -9.44
CA THR A 104 4.06 6.17 -8.05
C THR A 104 2.88 5.28 -7.66
N THR A 105 2.02 4.97 -8.62
CA THR A 105 0.69 4.43 -8.36
C THR A 105 0.50 3.10 -9.06
N THR A 106 -0.05 2.10 -8.36
CA THR A 106 -0.60 0.90 -8.99
C THR A 106 -2.09 0.85 -8.74
N VAL A 107 -2.85 0.61 -9.80
CA VAL A 107 -4.30 0.47 -9.79
C VAL A 107 -4.64 -1.00 -9.99
N ILE A 108 -5.43 -1.57 -9.08
CA ILE A 108 -5.95 -2.93 -9.16
C ILE A 108 -7.46 -2.87 -9.33
N CYS A 109 -7.98 -3.55 -10.36
CA CYS A 109 -9.41 -3.78 -10.51
C CYS A 109 -9.85 -4.91 -9.57
N LEU A 110 -10.91 -4.69 -8.81
CA LEU A 110 -11.39 -5.67 -7.84
C LEU A 110 -12.12 -6.86 -8.47
N ASP A 111 -12.50 -6.77 -9.74
CA ASP A 111 -13.06 -7.90 -10.49
C ASP A 111 -12.04 -9.06 -10.60
N ASP A 112 -10.74 -8.77 -10.50
CA ASP A 112 -9.69 -9.79 -10.42
C ASP A 112 -9.88 -10.75 -9.24
N TYR A 113 -10.54 -10.30 -8.16
CA TYR A 113 -10.86 -11.12 -7.00
C TYR A 113 -12.24 -11.80 -7.10
N HIS A 114 -12.82 -11.92 -8.29
CA HIS A 114 -13.99 -12.76 -8.48
C HIS A 114 -13.72 -14.22 -8.06
N SER A 115 -14.61 -14.78 -7.25
CA SER A 115 -14.58 -16.21 -6.89
C SER A 115 -15.21 -17.09 -7.98
N LEU A 116 -16.01 -16.47 -8.87
CA LEU A 116 -16.74 -17.13 -9.95
C LEU A 116 -16.52 -16.38 -11.25
N ASP A 117 -16.17 -17.12 -12.29
CA ASP A 117 -16.13 -16.61 -13.66
C ASP A 117 -17.55 -16.31 -14.19
N ARG A 118 -17.63 -15.79 -15.42
CA ARG A 118 -18.91 -15.38 -16.02
C ARG A 118 -19.91 -16.54 -16.13
N THR A 119 -19.43 -17.74 -16.45
CA THR A 119 -20.26 -18.93 -16.61
C THR A 119 -20.71 -19.45 -15.24
N GLY A 120 -19.81 -19.53 -14.26
CA GLY A 120 -20.10 -19.96 -12.90
C GLY A 120 -21.11 -19.05 -12.20
N ARG A 121 -21.06 -17.73 -12.45
CA ARG A 121 -22.10 -16.79 -11.97
C ARG A 121 -23.47 -17.09 -12.58
N LYS A 122 -23.53 -17.36 -13.88
CA LYS A 122 -24.76 -17.70 -14.60
C LYS A 122 -25.37 -19.01 -14.08
N GLU A 123 -24.55 -20.04 -13.87
CA GLU A 123 -24.99 -21.34 -13.34
C GLU A 123 -25.55 -21.25 -11.93
N LYS A 124 -24.93 -20.42 -11.07
CA LYS A 124 -25.40 -20.19 -9.69
C LYS A 124 -26.52 -19.15 -9.57
N GLY A 125 -26.89 -18.49 -10.68
CA GLY A 125 -27.91 -17.45 -10.68
C GLY A 125 -27.55 -16.22 -9.86
N VAL A 126 -26.26 -15.86 -9.80
CA VAL A 126 -25.75 -14.69 -9.08
C VAL A 126 -25.14 -13.67 -10.04
N THR A 127 -25.08 -12.41 -9.65
CA THR A 127 -24.42 -11.35 -10.41
C THR A 127 -23.04 -11.05 -9.85
N ALA A 128 -22.24 -10.23 -10.54
CA ALA A 128 -20.95 -9.77 -10.03
C ALA A 128 -21.09 -8.89 -8.76
N LEU A 129 -22.26 -8.26 -8.57
CA LEU A 129 -22.59 -7.45 -7.39
C LEU A 129 -22.79 -8.29 -6.13
N ASP A 130 -23.11 -9.57 -6.29
CA ASP A 130 -23.34 -10.48 -5.17
C ASP A 130 -22.02 -10.77 -4.44
N PRO A 131 -21.94 -10.57 -3.12
CA PRO A 131 -20.75 -10.91 -2.35
C PRO A 131 -20.26 -12.35 -2.55
N ARG A 132 -21.16 -13.29 -2.85
CA ARG A 132 -20.82 -14.70 -3.09
C ARG A 132 -20.00 -14.92 -4.36
N ALA A 133 -20.00 -13.96 -5.28
CA ALA A 133 -19.20 -14.00 -6.50
C ALA A 133 -17.79 -13.38 -6.33
N ASN A 134 -17.42 -12.97 -5.12
CA ASN A 134 -16.17 -12.29 -4.82
C ASN A 134 -15.42 -12.99 -3.68
N ASN A 135 -14.09 -13.02 -3.76
CA ASN A 135 -13.22 -13.63 -2.76
C ASN A 135 -12.60 -12.53 -1.87
N PHE A 136 -13.35 -12.12 -0.85
CA PHE A 136 -12.94 -11.06 0.08
C PHE A 136 -11.74 -11.46 0.95
N ASP A 137 -11.59 -12.75 1.27
CA ASP A 137 -10.45 -13.24 2.05
C ASP A 137 -9.15 -13.04 1.27
N LEU A 138 -9.12 -13.47 0.01
CA LEU A 138 -7.96 -13.28 -0.87
C LEU A 138 -7.67 -11.80 -1.11
N MET A 139 -8.71 -11.00 -1.34
CA MET A 139 -8.59 -9.55 -1.50
C MET A 139 -7.96 -8.91 -0.26
N TYR A 140 -8.47 -9.21 0.93
CA TYR A 140 -7.93 -8.70 2.19
C TYR A 140 -6.47 -9.11 2.40
N GLU A 141 -6.15 -10.39 2.21
CA GLU A 141 -4.80 -10.90 2.39
C GLU A 141 -3.79 -10.20 1.47
N GLN A 142 -4.14 -10.04 0.19
CA GLN A 142 -3.24 -9.46 -0.79
C GLN A 142 -3.10 -7.94 -0.63
N VAL A 143 -4.20 -7.22 -0.37
CA VAL A 143 -4.14 -5.77 -0.09
C VAL A 143 -3.33 -5.50 1.17
N LYS A 144 -3.49 -6.33 2.22
CA LYS A 144 -2.69 -6.23 3.44
C LYS A 144 -1.20 -6.45 3.15
N LYS A 145 -0.84 -7.51 2.41
CA LYS A 145 0.56 -7.79 2.04
C LYS A 145 1.17 -6.63 1.24
N LEU A 146 0.47 -6.10 0.25
CA LEU A 146 0.94 -4.93 -0.52
C LEU A 146 1.10 -3.68 0.35
N LYS A 147 0.20 -3.48 1.31
CA LYS A 147 0.32 -2.39 2.29
C LYS A 147 1.56 -2.53 3.19
N GLU A 148 1.90 -3.77 3.52
CA GLU A 148 3.07 -4.15 4.35
C GLU A 148 4.36 -4.27 3.53
N GLY A 149 4.36 -3.92 2.24
CA GLY A 149 5.56 -3.96 1.40
C GLY A 149 5.92 -5.36 0.88
N THR A 150 4.97 -6.30 0.88
CA THR A 150 5.17 -7.67 0.38
C THR A 150 4.49 -7.86 -0.98
N PRO A 151 5.20 -8.37 -2.01
CA PRO A 151 4.61 -8.67 -3.33
C PRO A 151 3.56 -9.80 -3.26
N VAL A 152 2.65 -9.82 -4.24
CA VAL A 152 1.56 -10.82 -4.30
C VAL A 152 1.37 -11.35 -5.72
N GLU A 153 0.96 -12.62 -5.82
CA GLU A 153 0.47 -13.23 -7.06
C GLU A 153 -1.03 -12.99 -7.18
N LYS A 154 -1.41 -11.92 -7.89
CA LYS A 154 -2.80 -11.49 -8.02
C LYS A 154 -3.44 -12.19 -9.23
N PRO A 155 -4.61 -12.84 -9.09
CA PRO A 155 -5.36 -13.36 -10.24
C PRO A 155 -5.70 -12.26 -11.27
N ILE A 156 -6.10 -12.68 -12.47
CA ILE A 156 -6.59 -11.78 -13.51
C ILE A 156 -7.98 -12.23 -13.92
N TYR A 157 -8.96 -11.33 -13.83
CA TYR A 157 -10.27 -11.58 -14.44
C TYR A 157 -10.30 -10.99 -15.85
N ASN A 158 -10.29 -11.86 -16.84
CA ASN A 158 -10.26 -11.45 -18.23
C ASN A 158 -11.66 -10.99 -18.68
N HIS A 159 -11.83 -9.69 -18.93
CA HIS A 159 -13.13 -9.16 -19.35
C HIS A 159 -13.57 -9.59 -20.76
N VAL A 160 -12.62 -10.01 -21.61
CA VAL A 160 -12.89 -10.48 -22.98
C VAL A 160 -13.46 -11.89 -22.94
N THR A 161 -12.75 -12.83 -22.31
CA THR A 161 -13.17 -14.24 -22.24
C THR A 161 -14.19 -14.49 -21.14
N GLY A 162 -14.19 -13.66 -20.09
CA GLY A 162 -15.00 -13.83 -18.89
C GLY A 162 -14.49 -14.92 -17.95
N LEU A 163 -13.21 -15.32 -18.08
CA LEU A 163 -12.54 -16.35 -17.29
C LEU A 163 -11.56 -15.76 -16.27
N LEU A 164 -11.14 -16.61 -15.33
CA LEU A 164 -10.04 -16.33 -14.41
C LEU A 164 -8.74 -16.86 -15.01
N ASP A 165 -7.88 -15.94 -15.42
CA ASP A 165 -6.57 -16.23 -16.02
C ASP A 165 -5.51 -16.47 -14.93
N PRO A 166 -4.34 -17.06 -15.27
CA PRO A 166 -3.22 -17.21 -14.35
C PRO A 166 -2.82 -15.88 -13.71
N PRO A 167 -2.31 -15.91 -12.46
CA PRO A 167 -1.98 -14.70 -11.73
C PRO A 167 -0.77 -13.95 -12.31
N GLU A 168 -0.68 -12.67 -11.96
CA GLU A 168 0.46 -11.81 -12.21
C GLU A 168 1.08 -11.31 -10.90
N LEU A 169 2.40 -11.14 -10.93
CA LEU A 169 3.15 -10.60 -9.80
C LEU A 169 2.93 -9.09 -9.68
N ILE A 170 2.38 -8.64 -8.56
CA ILE A 170 2.22 -7.23 -8.22
C ILE A 170 3.24 -6.83 -7.17
N GLN A 171 4.04 -5.81 -7.50
CA GLN A 171 4.98 -5.19 -6.58
C GLN A 171 4.27 -4.13 -5.73
N PRO A 172 4.66 -3.94 -4.44
CA PRO A 172 4.13 -2.88 -3.59
C PRO A 172 4.42 -1.49 -4.18
N PRO A 173 3.39 -0.67 -4.47
CA PRO A 173 3.59 0.71 -4.95
C PRO A 173 3.73 1.69 -3.79
N LYS A 174 4.05 2.96 -4.09
CA LYS A 174 3.90 4.02 -3.08
C LYS A 174 2.42 4.28 -2.78
N ILE A 175 1.59 4.28 -3.82
CA ILE A 175 0.14 4.45 -3.74
C ILE A 175 -0.53 3.25 -4.42
N LEU A 176 -1.27 2.46 -3.65
CA LEU A 176 -2.12 1.41 -4.15
C LEU A 176 -3.55 1.94 -4.24
N VAL A 177 -4.15 1.89 -5.43
CA VAL A 177 -5.57 2.16 -5.63
C VAL A 177 -6.28 0.85 -5.92
N ILE A 178 -7.26 0.50 -5.10
CA ILE A 178 -8.18 -0.61 -5.39
C ILE A 178 -9.50 -0.02 -5.90
N GLU A 179 -9.95 -0.44 -7.07
CA GLU A 179 -11.14 0.10 -7.70
C GLU A 179 -12.14 -0.98 -8.13
N GLY A 180 -13.42 -0.72 -7.93
CA GLY A 180 -14.48 -1.62 -8.37
C GLY A 180 -15.73 -1.52 -7.51
N LEU A 181 -16.46 -2.62 -7.45
CA LEU A 181 -17.78 -2.69 -6.81
C LEU A 181 -17.71 -2.82 -5.28
N HIS A 182 -16.64 -3.43 -4.74
CA HIS A 182 -16.53 -3.78 -3.31
C HIS A 182 -15.14 -3.46 -2.68
N PRO A 183 -14.65 -2.20 -2.75
CA PRO A 183 -13.37 -1.80 -2.13
C PRO A 183 -13.43 -1.63 -0.61
#